data_AF-A0A2P7AW17-F1
#
_entry.id   AF-A0A2P7AW17-F1
#
_cell.length_a   1.000
_cell.length_b   1.000
_cell.length_c   1.000
_cell.angle_alpha   90.00
_cell.angle_beta   90.00
_cell.angle_gamma   90.00
#
_symmetry.space_group_name_H-M   'P 1'
#
loop_
_entity.id
_entity.type
_entity.pdbx_description
1 polymer ?
#
loop_
_entity_poly.entity_id
_entity_poly.type
_entity_poly.pdbx_seq_one_letter_code
_entity_poly.pdbx_strand_id
1 'polypeptide(L)' 'MEREWLTQKEVANYIGVKVMTVWRYEHGYTDERGQYHPPRDGYPKASTALGRKKWRKADIEAFMASQIAA' A
#
# COMPACT_ATOMS: atom_id res chain seq x y z
N MET A 1 -20.68 9.01 -2.54
CA MET A 1 -19.70 8.69 -3.60
C MET A 1 -18.49 8.08 -2.93
N GLU A 2 -18.13 6.83 -3.24
CA GLU A 2 -16.85 6.29 -2.82
C GLU A 2 -15.71 6.96 -3.61
N ARG A 3 -14.58 7.23 -2.96
CA ARG A 3 -13.39 7.74 -3.64
C ARG A 3 -12.70 6.60 -4.39
N GLU A 4 -12.61 6.72 -5.71
CA GLU A 4 -11.93 5.74 -6.57
C GLU A 4 -10.40 5.73 -6.36
N TRP A 5 -9.83 6.89 -5.99
CA TRP A 5 -8.39 7.07 -5.82
C TRP A 5 -8.03 7.52 -4.41
N LEU A 6 -7.09 6.82 -3.79
CA LEU A 6 -6.67 7.00 -2.41
C LEU A 6 -5.22 7.51 -2.36
N THR A 7 -4.97 8.55 -1.57
CA THR A 7 -3.62 8.94 -1.16
C THR A 7 -3.01 7.89 -0.22
N GLN A 8 -1.70 7.96 0.01
CA GLN A 8 -1.02 7.03 0.93
C GLN A 8 -1.65 7.01 2.34
N LYS A 9 -2.06 8.19 2.85
CA LYS A 9 -2.74 8.31 4.14
C LYS A 9 -4.12 7.64 4.12
N GLU A 10 -4.86 7.81 3.03
CA GLU A 10 -6.18 7.19 2.89
C GLU A 10 -6.07 5.68 2.75
N VAL A 11 -5.09 5.16 2.00
CA VAL A 11 -4.81 3.72 1.95
C VAL A 11 -4.50 3.18 3.34
N ALA A 12 -3.60 3.84 4.08
CA ALA A 12 -3.21 3.43 5.43
C ALA A 12 -4.43 3.35 6.36
N ASN A 13 -5.29 4.37 6.34
CA ASN A 13 -6.53 4.39 7.10
C ASN A 13 -7.50 3.28 6.66
N TYR A 14 -7.62 3.05 5.35
CA TYR A 14 -8.54 2.08 4.76
C TYR A 14 -8.21 0.64 5.17
N ILE A 15 -6.92 0.26 5.17
CA ILE A 15 -6.46 -1.09 5.55
C ILE A 15 -6.04 -1.20 7.02
N GLY A 16 -6.21 -0.15 7.83
CA GLY A 16 -5.94 -0.17 9.27
C GLY A 16 -4.47 -0.23 9.68
N VAL A 17 -3.56 0.40 8.92
CA VAL A 17 -2.11 0.42 9.19
C VAL A 17 -1.54 1.83 9.28
N LYS A 18 -0.27 1.96 9.70
CA LYS A 18 0.45 3.24 9.69
C LYS A 18 0.86 3.62 8.26
N VAL A 19 0.93 4.92 7.97
CA VAL A 19 1.42 5.44 6.66
C VAL A 19 2.80 4.88 6.30
N MET A 20 3.67 4.72 7.29
CA MET A 20 4.99 4.12 7.11
C MET A 20 4.91 2.65 6.68
N THR A 21 3.92 1.90 7.15
CA THR A 21 3.70 0.52 6.71
C THR A 21 3.39 0.46 5.21
N VAL A 22 2.59 1.40 4.70
CA VAL A 22 2.31 1.50 3.26
C VAL A 22 3.59 1.79 2.47
N TRP A 23 4.45 2.69 2.96
CA TRP A 23 5.74 2.97 2.32
C TRP A 23 6.62 1.71 2.28
N ARG A 24 6.67 0.95 3.38
CA ARG A 24 7.42 -0.32 3.48
C ARG A 24 6.88 -1.39 2.56
N TYR A 25 5.56 -1.46 2.35
CA TYR A 25 4.99 -2.39 1.38
C TYR A 25 5.45 -2.11 -0.04
N GLU A 26 5.69 -0.86 -0.39
CA GLU A 26 6.17 -0.49 -1.72
C GLU A 26 7.68 -0.63 -1.90
N HIS A 27 8.46 -0.29 -0.86
CA HIS A 27 9.91 -0.13 -0.98
C HIS A 27 10.73 -1.17 -0.22
N GLY A 28 10.10 -1.96 0.65
CA GLY A 28 10.82 -2.74 1.66
C GLY A 28 11.44 -1.84 2.73
N TYR A 29 12.16 -2.44 3.67
CA TYR A 29 12.93 -1.72 4.68
C TYR A 29 13.95 -2.64 5.37
N THR A 30 14.98 -2.04 5.96
CA THR A 30 15.85 -2.74 6.91
C THR A 30 15.40 -2.40 8.33
N ASP A 31 15.24 -3.40 9.19
CA ASP A 31 14.86 -3.17 10.58
C ASP A 31 16.04 -2.78 11.47
N GLU A 32 15.76 -2.50 12.75
CA GLU A 32 16.76 -2.07 13.73
C GLU A 32 17.83 -3.15 14.03
N ARG A 33 17.57 -4.41 13.65
CA ARG A 33 18.51 -5.52 13.78
C ARG A 33 19.36 -5.71 12.53
N GLY A 34 19.21 -4.85 11.53
CA GLY A 34 19.91 -4.95 10.25
C GLY A 34 19.32 -5.98 9.30
N GLN A 35 18.15 -6.57 9.60
CA GLN A 35 17.51 -7.52 8.71
C GLN A 35 16.73 -6.79 7.61
N TYR A 36 17.00 -7.15 6.35
CA TYR A 36 16.27 -6.62 5.21
C TYR A 36 14.94 -7.34 5.01
N HIS A 37 13.87 -6.55 4.90
CA HIS A 37 12.53 -6.97 4.56
C HIS A 37 12.20 -6.43 3.16
N PRO A 38 11.98 -7.29 2.16
CA PRO A 38 11.66 -6.83 0.80
C PRO A 38 10.29 -6.12 0.75
N PRO A 39 9.99 -5.38 -0.32
CA PRO A 39 8.65 -4.91 -0.62
C PRO A 39 7.61 -6.03 -0.50
N ARG A 40 6.38 -5.67 -0.16
CA ARG A 40 5.29 -6.63 -0.03
C ARG A 40 4.89 -7.11 -1.42
N ASP A 41 5.01 -8.41 -1.65
CA ASP A 41 4.64 -9.02 -2.92
C ASP A 41 3.15 -8.77 -3.24
N GLY A 42 2.87 -8.51 -4.51
CA GLY A 42 1.53 -8.18 -5.00
C GLY A 42 0.96 -6.82 -4.57
N TYR A 43 1.70 -5.99 -3.82
CA TYR A 43 1.21 -4.67 -3.43
C TYR A 43 1.06 -3.75 -4.66
N PRO A 44 -0.09 -3.08 -4.85
CA PRO A 44 -0.36 -2.35 -6.09
C PRO A 44 0.50 -1.10 -6.22
N LYS A 45 0.92 -0.81 -7.45
CA LYS A 45 1.70 0.39 -7.78
C LYS A 45 0.80 1.62 -7.77
N ALA A 46 1.30 2.70 -7.17
CA ALA A 46 0.62 3.99 -7.24
C ALA A 46 0.68 4.59 -8.64
N SER A 47 -0.37 5.31 -9.03
CA SER A 47 -0.37 6.23 -10.15
C SER A 47 0.13 7.62 -9.73
N THR A 48 0.94 8.24 -10.59
CA THR A 48 1.39 9.64 -10.47
C THR A 48 0.72 10.57 -11.49
N ALA A 49 -0.11 10.04 -12.40
CA ALA A 49 -0.75 10.81 -13.48
C ALA A 49 -1.71 11.91 -12.97
N LEU A 50 -2.14 11.82 -11.71
CA LEU A 50 -3.02 12.78 -11.04
C LEU A 50 -2.25 13.88 -10.29
N GLY A 51 -0.96 14.08 -10.60
CA GLY A 51 -0.07 15.07 -9.96
C GLY A 51 0.37 14.73 -8.54
N ARG A 52 -0.26 13.74 -7.91
CA ARG A 52 0.13 13.15 -6.61
C ARG A 52 0.05 11.65 -6.69
N LYS A 53 0.89 10.98 -5.90
CA LYS A 53 0.89 9.52 -5.73
C LYS A 53 -0.44 9.05 -5.14
N LYS A 54 -1.19 8.28 -5.92
CA LYS A 54 -2.50 7.73 -5.53
C LYS A 54 -2.66 6.28 -5.98
N TRP A 55 -3.39 5.50 -5.22
CA TRP A 55 -3.75 4.12 -5.53
C TRP A 55 -5.22 4.04 -5.93
N ARG A 56 -5.58 3.14 -6.83
CA ARG A 56 -6.98 2.81 -7.03
C ARG A 56 -7.47 2.01 -5.83
N LYS A 57 -8.65 2.34 -5.34
CA LYS A 57 -9.31 1.60 -4.26
C LYS A 57 -9.48 0.11 -4.63
N ALA A 58 -9.91 -0.17 -5.86
CA ALA A 58 -10.11 -1.53 -6.36
C ALA A 58 -8.81 -2.38 -6.32
N ASP A 59 -7.66 -1.79 -6.63
CA ASP A 59 -6.37 -2.51 -6.60
C ASP A 59 -5.95 -2.82 -5.15
N ILE A 60 -6.25 -1.92 -4.21
CA ILE A 60 -6.05 -2.15 -2.77
C ILE A 60 -6.99 -3.24 -2.25
N GLU A 61 -8.26 -3.22 -2.66
CA GLU A 61 -9.24 -4.25 -2.30
C GLU A 61 -8.83 -5.62 -2.84
N ALA A 62 -8.38 -5.71 -4.09
CA ALA A 62 -7.88 -6.94 -4.70
C ALA A 62 -6.64 -7.47 -3.97
N PHE A 63 -5.72 -6.58 -3.58
CA PHE A 63 -4.57 -6.95 -2.75
C PHE A 63 -5.00 -7.47 -1.38
N MET A 64 -5.90 -6.78 -0.68
CA MET A 64 -6.37 -7.25 0.64
C MET A 64 -7.08 -8.60 0.55
N ALA A 65 -7.88 -8.81 -0.50
CA ALA A 65 -8.52 -10.10 -0.75
C ALA A 65 -7.50 -11.22 -1.02
N SER A 66 -6.41 -10.94 -1.73
CA SER A 66 -5.35 -11.93 -1.98
C SER A 66 -4.60 -12.33 -0.71
N GLN A 67 -4.52 -11.46 0.29
CA GLN A 67 -3.88 -11.76 1.58
C GLN A 67 -4.74 -12.63 2.51
N ILE A 68 -6.06 -12.67 2.31
CA ILE A 68 -6.98 -13.51 3.12
C ILE A 68 -7.06 -14.93 2.55
N ALA A 69 -6.88 -15.07 1.23
CA ALA A 69 -6.97 -16.36 0.53
C ALA A 69 -5.68 -17.19 0.60
N ALA A 70 -4.58 -16.63 1.12
CA ALA A 70 -3.26 -17.26 1.28
C ALA A 70 -3.04 -17.71 2.72
#